data_AF-A0A0D2G9Q8-F1
#
_entry.id   AF-A0A0D2G9Q8-F1
#
_cell.length_a   1.000
_cell.length_b   1.000
_cell.length_c   1.000
_cell.angle_alpha   90.00
_cell.angle_beta   90.00
_cell.angle_gamma   90.00
#
_symmetry.space_group_name_H-M   'P 1'
#
loop_
_entity.id
_entity.type
_entity.pdbx_description
1 polymer ?
#
loop_
_entity_poly.entity_id
_entity_poly.type
_entity_poly.pdbx_seq_one_letter_code
_entity_poly.pdbx_strand_id
1 'polypeptide(L)'
;MTLFIYFKFIILFSGIKPSPLSSNPKIVWPEDNNFAFTIFDDTDHSTVENTKPIYDFLNSIGIKTTKSVWTTNHKDRDHRTGCSLQDKEYRIFIQELAEKGFEISLHLNAGLTSTRDETIKGLKFFREVVGYYPKSLANHDKNLEGIYWGEARFTGLNKFFTVL
;
A
#
# COMPACT_ATOMS: atom_id res chain seq x y z
N MET A 1 -17.85 30.34 20.06
CA MET A 1 -18.93 29.94 19.14
C MET A 1 -18.29 29.04 18.09
N THR A 2 -18.28 27.73 18.34
CA THR A 2 -17.52 26.78 17.51
C THR A 2 -18.52 26.08 16.58
N LEU A 3 -18.37 26.32 15.28
CA LEU A 3 -19.22 25.78 14.23
C LEU A 3 -18.68 24.39 13.84
N PHE A 4 -19.39 23.33 14.19
CA PHE A 4 -19.12 21.98 13.66
C PHE A 4 -19.81 21.86 12.31
N ILE A 5 -19.04 21.79 11.22
CA ILE A 5 -19.55 21.47 9.90
C ILE A 5 -19.54 19.94 9.74
N TYR A 6 -20.72 19.34 9.81
CA TYR A 6 -20.93 17.92 9.49
C TYR A 6 -21.08 17.76 7.97
N PHE A 7 -20.12 17.10 7.32
CA PHE A 7 -20.31 16.59 5.96
C PHE A 7 -21.00 15.24 6.01
N LYS A 8 -22.27 15.20 5.62
CA LYS A 8 -23.05 13.96 5.47
C LYS A 8 -22.99 13.55 3.99
N PHE A 9 -22.14 12.59 3.63
CA PHE A 9 -22.19 11.96 2.33
C PHE A 9 -23.39 11.01 2.28
N ILE A 10 -24.41 11.35 1.48
CA ILE A 10 -25.49 10.44 1.13
C ILE A 10 -25.06 9.72 -0.16
N ILE A 11 -24.68 8.45 -0.05
CA ILE A 11 -24.51 7.58 -1.22
C ILE A 11 -25.83 6.83 -1.43
N LEU A 12 -26.59 7.24 -2.45
CA LEU A 12 -27.79 6.53 -2.91
C LEU A 12 -27.37 5.36 -3.80
N PHE A 13 -27.49 4.13 -3.31
CA PHE A 13 -27.46 2.94 -4.17
C PHE A 13 -28.86 2.69 -4.73
N SER A 14 -29.04 2.87 -6.04
CA SER A 14 -30.20 2.34 -6.75
C SER A 14 -30.05 0.82 -6.87
N GLY A 15 -31.11 0.10 -6.53
CA GLY A 15 -31.08 -1.32 -6.18
C GLY A 15 -30.64 -2.24 -7.32
N ILE A 16 -29.52 -2.93 -7.10
CA ILE A 16 -29.25 -4.22 -7.73
C ILE A 16 -29.66 -5.28 -6.69
N LYS A 17 -30.68 -6.09 -7.00
CA LYS A 17 -31.07 -7.22 -6.15
C LYS A 17 -29.90 -8.22 -6.09
N PRO A 18 -29.40 -8.59 -4.90
CA PRO A 18 -28.36 -9.61 -4.81
C PRO A 18 -28.92 -10.97 -5.24
N SER A 19 -28.11 -11.72 -6.00
CA SER A 19 -28.45 -13.08 -6.43
C SER A 19 -28.58 -14.03 -5.23
N PRO A 20 -29.46 -15.05 -5.28
CA PRO A 20 -29.75 -15.95 -4.14
C PRO A 20 -28.64 -16.97 -3.84
N LEU A 21 -27.46 -16.84 -4.45
CA LEU A 21 -26.33 -17.76 -4.28
C LEU A 21 -25.11 -17.00 -3.74
N SER A 22 -25.12 -16.65 -2.46
CA SER A 22 -23.89 -16.72 -1.67
C SER A 22 -24.23 -16.79 -0.19
N SER A 23 -24.05 -17.95 0.41
CA SER A 23 -23.90 -18.09 1.85
C SER A 23 -22.52 -17.59 2.29
N ASN A 24 -22.07 -16.46 1.75
CA ASN A 24 -20.83 -15.85 2.20
C ASN A 24 -21.07 -15.39 3.64
N PRO A 25 -20.23 -15.79 4.59
CA PRO A 25 -20.37 -15.35 5.97
C PRO A 25 -20.36 -13.82 5.98
N LYS A 26 -21.40 -13.23 6.56
CA LYS A 26 -21.50 -11.77 6.71
C LYS A 26 -20.31 -11.33 7.56
N ILE A 27 -19.39 -10.57 6.99
CA ILE A 27 -18.28 -9.98 7.73
C ILE A 27 -18.88 -9.09 8.81
N VAL A 28 -18.50 -9.34 10.06
CA VAL A 28 -18.86 -8.50 11.20
C VAL A 28 -17.75 -7.49 11.40
N TRP A 29 -18.02 -6.23 11.09
CA TRP A 29 -17.06 -5.15 11.32
C TRP A 29 -17.14 -4.67 12.78
N PRO A 30 -16.03 -4.18 13.36
CA PRO A 30 -16.04 -3.56 14.67
C PRO A 30 -17.00 -2.36 14.75
N GLU A 31 -17.47 -2.05 15.97
CA GLU A 31 -18.26 -0.85 16.28
C GLU A 31 -19.55 -0.71 15.44
N ASP A 32 -20.18 -1.84 15.09
CA ASP A 32 -21.41 -1.89 14.28
C ASP A 32 -21.29 -1.22 12.91
N ASN A 33 -20.07 -1.09 12.38
CA ASN A 33 -19.83 -0.54 11.06
C ASN A 33 -20.40 -1.47 9.96
N ASN A 34 -20.85 -0.86 8.87
CA ASN A 34 -21.40 -1.61 7.73
C ASN A 34 -20.38 -1.88 6.61
N PHE A 35 -19.22 -1.22 6.68
CA PHE A 35 -18.13 -1.38 5.72
C PHE A 35 -16.80 -0.99 6.36
N ALA A 36 -15.71 -1.37 5.69
CA ALA A 36 -14.37 -0.87 5.98
C ALA A 36 -13.82 -0.15 4.75
N PHE A 37 -13.01 0.87 4.99
CA PHE A 37 -12.25 1.59 3.98
C PHE A 37 -10.78 1.64 4.42
N THR A 38 -9.87 1.43 3.48
CA THR A 38 -8.43 1.51 3.72
C THR A 38 -7.74 2.21 2.55
N ILE A 39 -6.64 2.88 2.85
CA ILE A 39 -5.76 3.52 1.87
C ILE A 39 -4.43 2.77 1.92
N PHE A 40 -4.02 2.25 0.76
CA PHE A 40 -2.69 1.72 0.54
C PHE A 40 -1.95 2.70 -0.36
N ASP A 41 -0.93 3.37 0.19
CA ASP A 41 -0.13 4.35 -0.52
C ASP A 41 1.12 3.69 -1.12
N ASP A 42 1.17 3.70 -2.45
CA ASP A 42 2.32 3.25 -3.24
C ASP A 42 3.52 4.19 -3.00
N THR A 43 4.74 3.67 -3.02
CA THR A 43 5.97 4.44 -2.83
C THR A 43 6.58 4.94 -4.14
N ASP A 44 5.97 4.67 -5.28
CA ASP A 44 6.34 5.26 -6.57
C ASP A 44 6.36 6.79 -6.48
N HIS A 45 7.46 7.39 -6.93
CA HIS A 45 7.73 8.84 -6.84
C HIS A 45 7.64 9.47 -5.44
N SER A 46 7.49 8.68 -4.38
CA SER A 46 7.33 9.18 -3.01
C SER A 46 8.66 9.71 -2.49
N THR A 47 8.67 10.95 -2.02
CA THR A 47 9.79 11.59 -1.34
C THR A 47 9.33 12.14 0.01
N VAL A 48 10.25 12.47 0.91
CA VAL A 48 9.89 13.13 2.17
C VAL A 48 9.13 14.44 1.88
N GLU A 49 9.61 15.23 0.92
CA GLU A 49 9.05 16.54 0.56
C GLU A 49 7.58 16.45 0.11
N ASN A 50 7.24 15.50 -0.77
CA ASN A 50 5.89 15.41 -1.32
C ASN A 50 4.93 14.57 -0.46
N THR A 51 5.46 13.62 0.33
CA THR A 51 4.62 12.64 1.03
C THR A 51 4.38 13.04 2.48
N LYS A 52 5.38 13.62 3.16
CA LYS A 52 5.26 13.98 4.57
C LYS A 52 4.08 14.94 4.86
N PRO A 53 3.81 16.00 4.07
CA PRO A 53 2.69 16.89 4.34
C PRO A 53 1.33 16.17 4.33
N ILE A 54 1.16 15.16 3.46
CA ILE A 54 -0.06 14.37 3.38
C ILE A 54 -0.23 13.49 4.63
N TYR A 55 0.84 12.83 5.07
CA TYR A 55 0.80 12.01 6.28
C TYR A 55 0.64 12.81 7.56
N ASP A 56 1.24 14.01 7.63
CA ASP A 56 1.03 14.94 8.74
C ASP A 56 -0.45 15.33 8.82
N PHE A 57 -1.09 15.62 7.69
CA PHE A 57 -2.52 15.90 7.62
C PHE A 57 -3.37 14.69 8.03
N LEU A 58 -3.15 13.51 7.43
CA LEU A 58 -3.89 12.28 7.76
C LEU A 58 -3.79 11.96 9.26
N ASN A 59 -2.60 12.08 9.83
CA ASN A 59 -2.38 11.89 11.25
C ASN A 59 -3.17 12.91 12.09
N SER A 60 -3.20 14.18 11.67
CA SER A 60 -3.92 15.25 12.39
C SER A 60 -5.44 15.03 12.47
N ILE A 61 -6.02 14.32 11.50
CA ILE A 61 -7.45 13.99 11.45
C ILE A 61 -7.75 12.54 11.90
N GLY A 62 -6.74 11.83 12.42
CA GLY A 62 -6.89 10.48 12.96
C GLY A 62 -7.05 9.36 11.92
N ILE A 63 -6.79 9.62 10.63
CA ILE A 63 -6.83 8.58 9.59
C ILE A 63 -5.49 7.86 9.55
N LYS A 64 -5.54 6.53 9.65
CA LYS A 64 -4.39 5.64 9.47
C LYS A 64 -4.48 4.93 8.13
N THR A 65 -3.32 4.76 7.51
CA THR A 65 -3.15 4.16 6.19
C THR A 65 -2.00 3.17 6.23
N THR A 66 -1.85 2.43 5.14
CA THR A 66 -0.68 1.60 4.89
C THR A 66 0.25 2.37 3.95
N LYS A 67 1.48 2.66 4.39
CA LYS A 67 2.55 3.21 3.55
C LYS A 67 3.44 2.07 3.07
N SER A 68 3.45 1.81 1.77
CA SER A 68 4.47 0.92 1.20
C SER A 68 5.82 1.64 1.09
N VAL A 69 6.92 0.88 1.02
CA VAL A 69 8.28 1.41 0.84
C VAL A 69 9.13 0.51 -0.05
N TRP A 70 10.14 1.11 -0.65
CA TRP A 70 11.31 0.42 -1.19
C TRP A 70 12.33 0.16 -0.08
N THR A 71 12.88 -1.04 0.02
CA THR A 71 13.96 -1.31 0.99
C THR A 71 15.31 -0.84 0.48
N THR A 72 15.53 -0.87 -0.83
CA THR A 72 16.81 -0.52 -1.45
C THR A 72 16.63 0.37 -2.67
N ASN A 73 17.66 1.16 -2.97
CA ASN A 73 17.79 1.85 -4.24
C ASN A 73 18.43 0.91 -5.27
N HIS A 74 17.96 0.91 -6.51
CA HIS A 74 18.74 0.35 -7.62
C HIS A 74 19.85 1.33 -8.02
N LYS A 75 21.01 0.79 -8.43
CA LYS A 75 22.18 1.58 -8.84
C LYS A 75 21.89 2.40 -10.10
N ASP A 76 21.12 1.82 -11.02
CA ASP A 76 20.67 2.44 -12.25
C ASP A 76 19.27 3.02 -12.01
N ARG A 77 19.19 4.04 -11.15
CA ARG A 77 17.91 4.66 -10.76
C ARG A 77 17.06 4.91 -12.00
N ASP A 78 15.98 4.14 -12.16
CA ASP A 78 14.88 4.60 -12.98
C ASP A 78 14.40 5.91 -12.34
N HIS A 79 14.21 6.94 -13.17
CA HIS A 79 13.70 8.25 -12.81
C HIS A 79 12.30 8.16 -12.15
N ARG A 80 11.68 6.97 -12.19
CA ARG A 80 10.41 6.65 -11.56
C ARG A 80 10.50 6.18 -10.11
N THR A 81 11.69 5.84 -9.61
CA THR A 81 11.80 5.36 -8.23
C THR A 81 11.76 6.55 -7.26
N GLY A 82 10.81 6.54 -6.34
CA GLY A 82 10.83 7.41 -5.15
C GLY A 82 12.01 7.10 -4.24
N CYS A 83 12.03 7.69 -3.04
CA CYS A 83 13.00 7.37 -1.99
C CYS A 83 12.83 5.94 -1.47
N SER A 84 13.91 5.38 -0.92
CA SER A 84 13.92 4.08 -0.25
C SER A 84 14.38 4.18 1.20
N LEU A 85 14.27 3.08 1.95
CA LEU A 85 14.81 2.98 3.30
C LEU A 85 16.34 3.13 3.37
N GLN A 86 17.06 3.06 2.24
CA GLN A 86 18.50 3.40 2.23
C GLN A 86 18.75 4.91 2.34
N ASP A 87 17.78 5.74 1.93
CA ASP A 87 17.88 7.19 2.08
C ASP A 87 17.58 7.57 3.54
N LYS A 88 18.57 8.17 4.21
CA LYS A 88 18.54 8.41 5.67
C LYS A 88 17.32 9.21 6.12
N GLU A 89 17.00 10.30 5.42
CA GLU A 89 15.87 11.17 5.79
C GLU A 89 14.53 10.48 5.58
N TYR A 90 14.38 9.74 4.47
CA TYR A 90 13.19 8.95 4.21
C TYR A 90 13.01 7.84 5.24
N ARG A 91 14.08 7.16 5.62
CA ARG A 91 14.05 6.17 6.70
C ARG A 91 13.51 6.74 8.00
N ILE A 92 14.03 7.91 8.42
CA ILE A 92 13.58 8.58 9.65
C ILE A 92 12.09 8.90 9.55
N PHE A 93 11.64 9.46 8.41
CA PHE A 93 10.23 9.72 8.15
C PHE A 93 9.37 8.45 8.27
N ILE A 94 9.78 7.32 7.68
CA ILE A 94 9.04 6.06 7.77
C ILE A 94 9.00 5.51 9.21
N GLN A 95 10.09 5.64 9.97
CA GLN A 95 10.12 5.25 11.38
C GLN A 95 9.13 6.08 12.21
N GLU A 96 9.09 7.40 12.00
CA GLU A 96 8.10 8.27 12.64
C GLU A 96 6.65 7.88 12.28
N LEU A 97 6.38 7.47 11.04
CA LEU A 97 5.06 6.98 10.64
C LEU A 97 4.69 5.69 11.38
N ALA A 98 5.62 4.74 11.48
CA ALA A 98 5.40 3.51 12.22
C ALA A 98 5.10 3.78 13.70
N GLU A 99 5.86 4.68 14.35
CA GLU A 99 5.63 5.11 15.73
C GLU A 99 4.27 5.80 15.92
N LYS A 100 3.81 6.55 14.92
CA LYS A 100 2.47 7.16 14.90
C LYS A 100 1.36 6.14 14.63
N GLY A 101 1.67 4.87 14.40
CA GLY A 101 0.68 3.80 14.21
C GLY A 101 0.16 3.66 12.78
N PHE A 102 0.87 4.19 11.78
CA PHE A 102 0.64 3.80 10.39
C PHE A 102 1.22 2.41 10.14
N GLU A 103 0.57 1.61 9.28
CA GLU A 103 1.17 0.36 8.83
C GLU A 103 2.25 0.67 7.82
N ILE A 104 3.44 0.08 7.99
CA ILE A 104 4.49 0.11 6.98
C ILE A 104 4.50 -1.24 6.25
N SER A 105 4.49 -1.17 4.93
CA SER A 105 4.35 -2.29 4.02
C SER A 105 5.47 -2.27 2.97
N LEU A 106 5.54 -3.31 2.15
CA LEU A 106 6.55 -3.42 1.10
C LEU A 106 5.93 -3.14 -0.27
N HIS A 107 6.70 -2.56 -1.19
CA HIS A 107 6.33 -2.49 -2.61
C HIS A 107 7.28 -3.33 -3.49
N LEU A 108 7.78 -4.44 -2.96
CA LEU A 108 9.00 -5.15 -3.38
C LEU A 108 10.30 -4.49 -2.85
N ASN A 109 11.43 -5.14 -3.12
CA ASN A 109 12.72 -4.70 -2.59
C ASN A 109 13.20 -3.37 -3.22
N ALA A 110 12.88 -3.15 -4.49
CA ALA A 110 13.20 -1.93 -5.24
C ALA A 110 12.35 -1.84 -6.53
N GLY A 111 12.37 -0.69 -7.20
CA GLY A 111 11.58 -0.43 -8.41
C GLY A 111 12.00 -1.24 -9.66
N LEU A 112 13.07 -2.02 -9.59
CA LEU A 112 13.45 -2.99 -10.63
C LEU A 112 13.54 -4.39 -10.02
N THR A 113 13.53 -5.40 -10.89
CA THR A 113 13.63 -6.80 -10.49
C THR A 113 14.84 -7.06 -9.62
N SER A 114 14.59 -7.61 -8.44
CA SER A 114 15.60 -8.12 -7.51
C SER A 114 15.72 -9.63 -7.63
N THR A 115 16.92 -10.15 -7.39
CA THR A 115 17.14 -11.58 -7.16
C THR A 115 16.55 -12.01 -5.82
N ARG A 116 16.29 -13.31 -5.66
CA ARG A 116 15.81 -13.89 -4.39
C ARG A 116 16.68 -13.48 -3.19
N ASP A 117 18.00 -13.49 -3.35
CA ASP A 117 18.93 -13.13 -2.28
C ASP A 117 18.84 -11.66 -1.90
N GLU A 118 18.63 -10.78 -2.89
CA GLU A 118 18.37 -9.36 -2.65
C GLU A 118 17.03 -9.14 -1.95
N THR A 119 15.97 -9.83 -2.38
CA THR A 119 14.66 -9.80 -1.70
C THR A 119 14.77 -10.23 -0.23
N ILE A 120 15.50 -11.33 0.05
CA ILE A 120 15.71 -11.80 1.42
C ILE A 120 16.48 -10.77 2.27
N LYS A 121 17.52 -10.15 1.70
CA LYS A 121 18.28 -9.09 2.37
C LYS A 121 17.42 -7.86 2.62
N GLY A 122 16.61 -7.45 1.63
CA GLY A 122 15.65 -6.36 1.73
C GLY A 122 14.65 -6.57 2.86
N LEU A 123 14.04 -7.76 2.95
CA LEU A 123 13.11 -8.11 4.03
C LEU A 123 13.76 -8.06 5.42
N LYS A 124 15.01 -8.53 5.54
CA LYS A 124 15.76 -8.44 6.81
C LYS A 124 16.03 -6.98 7.17
N PHE A 125 16.47 -6.19 6.21
CA PHE A 125 16.73 -4.77 6.40
C PHE A 125 15.46 -3.98 6.75
N PHE A 126 14.32 -4.29 6.11
CA PHE A 126 13.01 -3.76 6.47
C PHE A 126 12.73 -4.00 7.96
N ARG A 127 12.89 -5.25 8.43
CA ARG A 127 12.65 -5.60 9.83
C ARG A 127 13.59 -4.86 10.78
N GLU A 128 14.86 -4.67 10.40
CA GLU A 128 15.81 -3.91 11.20
C GLU A 128 15.38 -2.43 11.34
N VAL A 129 14.84 -1.84 10.27
CA VAL A 129 14.39 -0.44 10.25
C VAL A 129 13.05 -0.22 10.96
N VAL A 130 12.08 -1.09 10.67
CA VAL A 130 10.66 -0.92 11.06
C VAL A 130 10.31 -1.71 12.33
N GLY A 131 11.07 -2.74 12.66
CA GLY A 131 10.88 -3.59 13.85
C GLY A 131 10.09 -4.87 13.62
N TYR A 132 9.48 -5.05 12.45
CA TYR A 132 8.70 -6.24 12.08
C TYR A 132 8.84 -6.57 10.59
N TYR A 133 8.46 -7.79 10.19
CA TYR A 133 8.35 -8.13 8.77
C TYR A 133 7.04 -7.59 8.17
N PRO A 134 7.03 -7.13 6.90
CA PRO A 134 5.83 -6.57 6.29
C PRO A 134 4.72 -7.63 6.22
N LYS A 135 3.49 -7.22 6.52
CA LYS A 135 2.30 -8.10 6.48
C LYS A 135 1.53 -8.00 5.17
N SER A 136 1.74 -6.90 4.46
CA SER A 136 1.15 -6.60 3.17
C SER A 136 2.27 -6.30 2.15
N LEU A 137 1.93 -6.38 0.87
CA LEU A 137 2.84 -6.14 -0.24
C LEU A 137 2.02 -5.68 -1.45
N ALA A 138 2.47 -4.61 -2.11
CA ALA A 138 2.09 -4.31 -3.49
C ALA A 138 3.23 -4.75 -4.43
N ASN A 139 2.88 -5.26 -5.61
CA ASN A 139 3.87 -5.58 -6.63
C ASN A 139 3.98 -4.40 -7.60
N HIS A 140 5.20 -3.97 -7.89
CA HIS A 140 5.47 -3.00 -8.94
C HIS A 140 5.31 -3.59 -10.34
N ASP A 141 4.95 -2.75 -11.31
CA ASP A 141 4.77 -3.22 -12.68
C ASP A 141 6.09 -3.72 -13.28
N LYS A 142 6.00 -4.71 -14.17
CA LYS A 142 7.13 -5.26 -14.94
C LYS A 142 8.29 -5.82 -14.11
N ASN A 143 8.09 -6.03 -12.80
CA ASN A 143 9.04 -6.71 -11.96
C ASN A 143 8.80 -8.24 -12.01
N LEU A 144 9.85 -9.01 -12.32
CA LEU A 144 9.78 -10.47 -12.44
C LEU A 144 9.60 -11.18 -11.09
N GLU A 145 9.78 -10.48 -9.97
CA GLU A 145 9.48 -10.97 -8.62
C GLU A 145 7.97 -11.17 -8.40
N GLY A 146 7.13 -10.51 -9.20
CA GLY A 146 5.68 -10.54 -9.06
C GLY A 146 5.08 -11.91 -9.36
N ILE A 147 4.64 -12.63 -8.32
CA ILE A 147 4.04 -13.97 -8.40
C ILE A 147 2.83 -14.02 -9.35
N TYR A 148 2.16 -12.89 -9.58
CA TYR A 148 0.96 -12.77 -10.42
C TYR A 148 1.16 -11.91 -11.69
N TRP A 149 2.40 -11.51 -12.00
CA TRP A 149 2.73 -10.69 -13.17
C TRP A 149 3.59 -11.49 -14.15
N GLY A 150 2.94 -12.31 -14.98
CA GLY A 150 3.60 -13.13 -16.01
C GLY A 150 2.60 -13.68 -17.02
N GLU A 151 3.08 -14.48 -17.97
CA GLU A 151 2.23 -15.06 -19.03
C GLU A 151 0.99 -15.79 -18.48
N ALA A 152 1.07 -16.38 -17.29
CA ALA A 152 -0.06 -17.02 -16.61
C ALA A 152 -1.27 -16.08 -16.36
N ARG A 153 -1.04 -14.76 -16.21
CA ARG A 153 -2.10 -13.75 -16.10
C ARG A 153 -2.82 -13.51 -17.42
N PHE A 154 -2.10 -13.60 -18.54
CA PHE A 154 -2.60 -13.29 -19.87
C PHE A 154 -2.64 -14.52 -20.79
N THR A 155 -2.80 -15.72 -20.24
CA THR A 155 -2.95 -16.97 -21.00
C THR A 155 -4.28 -17.64 -20.69
N GLY A 156 -4.69 -18.58 -21.56
CA GLY A 156 -5.99 -19.24 -21.47
C GLY A 156 -7.17 -18.26 -21.53
N LEU A 157 -8.22 -18.54 -20.76
CA LEU A 157 -9.45 -17.74 -20.70
C LEU A 157 -9.23 -16.33 -20.11
N ASN A 158 -8.16 -16.11 -19.35
CA ASN A 158 -7.87 -14.82 -18.70
C ASN A 158 -7.58 -13.69 -19.72
N LYS A 159 -7.23 -14.02 -20.97
CA LYS A 159 -7.09 -13.04 -22.05
C LYS A 159 -8.35 -12.22 -22.31
N PHE A 160 -9.53 -12.82 -22.10
CA PHE A 160 -10.81 -12.20 -22.45
C PHE A 160 -11.37 -11.29 -21.35
N PHE A 161 -10.83 -11.38 -20.12
CA PHE A 161 -11.35 -10.65 -18.96
C PHE A 161 -10.50 -9.44 -18.55
N THR A 162 -9.34 -9.20 -19.18
CA THR A 162 -8.36 -8.18 -18.73
C THR A 162 -8.26 -6.97 -19.67
N VAL A 163 -9.27 -6.73 -20.52
CA VAL A 163 -9.41 -5.50 -21.30
C VAL A 163 -10.60 -4.70 -20.77
N LEU A 164 -10.42 -4.03 -19.64
CA LEU A 164 -11.22 -2.89 -19.17
C LEU A 164 -10.32 -1.97 -18.35
#